data_AF-A0A9D7A5L9-F1
#
_entry.id   AF-A0A9D7A5L9-F1
#
_cell.length_a   1.000
_cell.length_b   1.000
_cell.length_c   1.000
_cell.angle_alpha   90.00
_cell.angle_beta   90.00
_cell.angle_gamma   90.00
#
_symmetry.space_group_name_H-M   'P 1'
#
loop_
_entity.id
_entity.type
_entity.pdbx_description
1 polymer ?
#
loop_
_entity_poly.entity_id
_entity_poly.type
_entity_poly.pdbx_seq_one_letter_code
_entity_poly.pdbx_strand_id
1 'polypeptide(L)'
;MVLSRASRASLLILLCGLAQAQPASSPTSEVPMGDYLALLEQIAPAARAGADAYLRAYEQHCRRPLTSAALRRAMSEGSGDPVLMGMIRASELRDASGVADLARRVDCRRQP
;
A
#
# COMPACT_ATOMS: atom_id res chain seq x y z
N MET A 1 -56.68 16.52 33.71
CA MET A 1 -55.23 16.82 33.68
C MET A 1 -54.80 16.96 32.24
N VAL A 2 -54.35 18.16 31.91
CA VAL A 2 -53.81 18.68 30.64
C VAL A 2 -52.36 18.16 30.49
N LEU A 3 -51.80 17.80 29.33
CA LEU A 3 -51.19 18.71 28.32
C LEU A 3 -50.61 17.82 27.19
N SER A 4 -51.29 17.73 26.04
CA SER A 4 -51.03 18.46 24.79
C SER A 4 -50.08 17.79 23.80
N ARG A 5 -50.67 17.37 22.69
CA ARG A 5 -50.05 17.24 21.37
C ARG A 5 -49.67 18.62 20.85
N ALA A 6 -48.42 18.82 20.46
CA ALA A 6 -47.91 19.89 19.61
C ALA A 6 -46.39 19.62 19.47
N SER A 7 -45.70 19.77 18.36
CA SER A 7 -46.05 20.38 17.09
C SER A 7 -44.86 20.21 16.15
N ARG A 8 -45.15 20.39 14.86
CA ARG A 8 -44.24 20.82 13.79
C ARG A 8 -43.40 19.77 13.09
N ALA A 9 -44.02 19.25 12.04
CA ALA A 9 -43.41 19.23 10.71
C ALA A 9 -42.64 20.55 10.44
N SER A 10 -41.35 20.42 10.14
CA SER A 10 -40.43 21.41 9.55
C SER A 10 -39.12 20.61 9.38
N LEU A 11 -38.45 20.54 8.25
CA LEU A 11 -38.39 21.38 7.08
C LEU A 11 -37.67 20.55 6.00
N LEU A 12 -38.20 20.59 4.77
CA LEU A 12 -37.53 20.09 3.57
C LEU A 12 -36.12 20.69 3.47
N ILE A 13 -35.08 19.86 3.44
CA ILE A 13 -33.77 20.26 2.89
C ILE A 13 -33.63 19.55 1.55
N LEU A 14 -34.18 20.20 0.53
CA LEU A 14 -33.81 20.00 -0.86
C LEU A 14 -32.53 20.82 -1.10
N LEU A 15 -31.38 20.16 -1.20
CA LEU A 15 -30.15 20.75 -1.73
C LEU A 15 -29.67 19.89 -2.89
N CYS A 16 -30.07 20.29 -4.09
CA CYS A 16 -29.35 19.94 -5.31
C CYS A 16 -27.88 20.35 -5.18
N GLY A 17 -26.99 19.47 -5.66
CA GLY A 17 -25.79 19.88 -6.36
C GLY A 17 -24.67 20.50 -5.52
N LEU A 18 -23.94 19.64 -4.81
CA LEU A 18 -22.49 19.76 -4.83
C LEU A 18 -21.95 18.45 -5.40
N ALA A 19 -21.86 18.39 -6.73
CA ALA A 19 -20.80 17.62 -7.35
C ALA A 19 -19.51 18.21 -6.76
N GLN A 20 -19.00 17.55 -5.72
CA GLN A 20 -17.72 17.88 -5.15
C GLN A 20 -16.73 17.64 -6.29
N ALA A 21 -16.32 18.72 -6.95
CA ALA A 21 -15.11 18.74 -7.72
C ALA A 21 -14.02 18.38 -6.70
N GLN A 22 -13.72 17.08 -6.64
CA GLN A 22 -12.59 16.59 -5.87
C GLN A 22 -11.41 17.41 -6.35
N PRO A 23 -10.63 18.03 -5.44
CA PRO A 23 -9.41 18.71 -5.85
C PRO A 23 -8.63 17.69 -6.69
N ALA A 24 -8.39 18.02 -7.95
CA ALA A 24 -7.57 17.21 -8.84
C ALA A 24 -6.31 16.88 -8.05
N SER A 25 -6.10 15.59 -7.78
CA SER A 25 -5.04 15.09 -6.92
C SER A 25 -3.75 15.84 -7.22
N SER A 26 -3.30 16.64 -6.25
CA SER A 26 -1.99 17.28 -6.25
C SER A 26 -0.92 16.24 -6.64
N PRO A 27 0.15 16.64 -7.36
CA PRO A 27 1.09 15.72 -7.99
C PRO A 27 1.52 14.68 -6.96
N THR A 28 1.18 13.42 -7.23
CA THR A 28 1.50 12.21 -6.44
C THR A 28 2.28 12.53 -5.17
N SER A 29 1.58 12.77 -4.05
CA SER A 29 2.24 12.80 -2.75
C SER A 29 2.91 11.44 -2.55
N GLU A 30 4.22 11.39 -2.82
CA GLU A 30 5.01 10.18 -2.65
C GLU A 30 5.03 9.84 -1.17
N VAL A 31 4.39 8.73 -0.82
CA VAL A 31 4.41 8.22 0.56
C VAL A 31 5.86 7.88 0.89
N PRO A 32 6.45 8.39 1.99
CA PRO A 32 7.78 8.00 2.40
C PRO A 32 7.90 6.48 2.55
N MET A 33 9.03 5.89 2.15
CA MET A 33 9.22 4.45 2.20
C MET A 33 8.96 3.89 3.61
N GLY A 34 9.45 4.58 4.65
CA GLY A 34 9.23 4.19 6.05
C GLY A 34 7.76 4.11 6.43
N ASP A 35 6.93 5.08 6.01
CA ASP A 35 5.50 5.10 6.29
C ASP A 35 4.77 3.96 5.56
N TYR A 36 5.18 3.68 4.31
CA TYR A 36 4.63 2.57 3.56
C TYR A 36 4.97 1.21 4.20
N LEU A 37 6.22 1.02 4.65
CA LEU A 37 6.63 -0.19 5.36
C LEU A 37 5.95 -0.32 6.74
N ALA A 38 5.71 0.80 7.43
CA ALA A 38 4.95 0.81 8.68
C ALA A 38 3.48 0.40 8.47
N LEU A 39 2.89 0.75 7.33
CA LEU A 39 1.57 0.26 6.95
C LEU A 39 1.60 -1.25 6.66
N LEU A 40 2.62 -1.74 5.94
CA LEU A 40 2.76 -3.17 5.68
C LEU A 40 2.89 -3.98 6.98
N GLU A 41 3.64 -3.50 7.96
CA GLU A 41 3.75 -4.15 9.28
C GLU A 41 2.38 -4.32 9.96
N GLN A 42 1.53 -3.29 9.89
CA GLN A 42 0.19 -3.31 10.47
C GLN A 42 -0.73 -4.32 9.76
N ILE A 43 -0.55 -4.52 8.46
CA ILE A 43 -1.32 -5.48 7.66
C ILE A 43 -0.83 -6.91 7.92
N ALA A 44 0.47 -7.12 7.78
CA ALA A 44 1.14 -8.39 8.03
C ALA A 44 2.64 -8.16 8.25
N PRO A 45 3.21 -8.57 9.40
CA PRO A 45 4.65 -8.46 9.66
C PRO A 45 5.52 -9.11 8.57
N ALA A 46 5.07 -10.23 8.00
CA ALA A 46 5.77 -10.88 6.89
C ALA A 46 5.78 -10.05 5.59
N ALA A 47 4.75 -9.22 5.36
CA ALA A 47 4.72 -8.32 4.20
C ALA A 47 5.82 -7.26 4.32
N ARG A 48 6.00 -6.67 5.51
CA ARG A 48 7.13 -5.77 5.76
C ARG A 48 8.46 -6.48 5.63
N ALA A 49 8.64 -7.63 6.29
CA ALA A 49 9.89 -8.37 6.24
C ALA A 49 10.30 -8.78 4.81
N GLY A 50 9.33 -9.23 4.00
CA GLY A 50 9.53 -9.56 2.60
C GLY A 50 9.85 -8.34 1.73
N ALA A 51 9.15 -7.22 1.94
CA ALA A 51 9.43 -5.96 1.26
C ALA A 51 10.82 -5.41 1.61
N ASP A 52 11.22 -5.44 2.88
CA ASP A 52 12.55 -5.04 3.33
C ASP A 52 13.65 -5.91 2.70
N ALA A 53 13.42 -7.22 2.58
CA ALA A 53 14.35 -8.12 1.89
C ALA A 53 14.46 -7.79 0.40
N TYR A 54 13.34 -7.51 -0.26
CA TYR A 54 13.31 -7.13 -1.68
C TYR A 54 14.04 -5.82 -1.93
N LEU A 55 13.79 -4.79 -1.11
CA LEU A 55 14.46 -3.49 -1.20
C LEU A 55 15.98 -3.62 -1.06
N ARG A 56 16.46 -4.39 -0.07
CA ARG A 56 17.90 -4.65 0.11
C ARG A 56 18.50 -5.37 -1.09
N ALA A 57 17.85 -6.42 -1.58
CA ALA A 57 18.34 -7.17 -2.74
C ALA A 57 18.37 -6.29 -4.00
N TYR A 58 17.34 -5.48 -4.22
CA TYR A 58 17.28 -4.53 -5.32
C TYR A 58 18.40 -3.48 -5.25
N GLU A 59 18.64 -2.87 -4.09
CA GLU A 59 19.71 -1.88 -3.94
C GLU A 59 21.11 -2.49 -4.17
N GLN A 60 21.33 -3.71 -3.68
CA GLN A 60 22.58 -4.44 -3.87
C GLN A 60 22.81 -4.78 -5.35
N HIS A 61 21.81 -5.31 -6.05
CA HIS A 61 21.94 -5.75 -7.43
C HIS A 61 21.90 -4.59 -8.44
N CYS A 62 21.00 -3.64 -8.23
CA CYS A 62 20.69 -2.58 -9.20
C CYS A 62 21.40 -1.26 -8.91
N ARG A 63 22.15 -1.20 -7.81
CA ARG A 63 23.00 -0.06 -7.39
C ARG A 63 22.21 1.25 -7.30
N ARG A 64 20.92 1.15 -6.99
CA ARG A 64 20.00 2.27 -6.80
C ARG A 64 18.86 1.85 -5.85
N PRO A 65 18.30 2.76 -5.04
CA PRO A 65 17.13 2.46 -4.23
C PRO A 65 15.88 2.33 -5.11
N LEU A 66 14.94 1.51 -4.67
CA LEU A 66 13.59 1.43 -5.24
C LEU A 66 12.70 2.50 -4.57
N THR A 67 11.87 3.20 -5.35
CA THR A 67 10.92 4.18 -4.79
C THR A 67 9.72 3.49 -4.15
N SER A 68 9.03 4.20 -3.23
CA SER A 68 7.82 3.65 -2.61
C SER A 68 6.70 3.45 -3.63
N ALA A 69 6.62 4.29 -4.67
CA ALA A 69 5.69 4.12 -5.78
C ALA A 69 5.98 2.85 -6.58
N ALA A 70 7.25 2.57 -6.85
CA ALA A 70 7.66 1.34 -7.54
C ALA A 70 7.38 0.10 -6.68
N LEU A 71 7.70 0.12 -5.38
CA LEU A 71 7.35 -0.99 -4.48
C LEU A 71 5.84 -1.26 -4.41
N ARG A 72 5.02 -0.20 -4.35
CA ARG A 72 3.55 -0.32 -4.37
C ARG A 72 3.05 -1.00 -5.65
N ARG A 73 3.58 -0.59 -6.81
CA ARG A 73 3.23 -1.26 -8.07
C ARG A 73 3.70 -2.71 -8.10
N ALA A 74 4.91 -2.98 -7.58
CA ALA A 74 5.43 -4.35 -7.48
C ALA A 74 4.50 -5.24 -6.65
N MET A 75 3.82 -4.70 -5.64
CA MET A 75 2.91 -5.47 -4.83
C MET A 75 1.52 -5.63 -5.46
N SER A 76 1.04 -4.61 -6.18
CA SER A 76 -0.39 -4.51 -6.56
C SER A 76 -0.66 -4.65 -8.06
N GLU A 77 0.35 -4.54 -8.92
CA GLU A 77 0.15 -4.69 -10.37
C GLU A 77 -0.01 -6.17 -10.74
N GLY A 78 -1.14 -6.52 -11.35
CA GLY A 78 -1.47 -7.90 -11.70
C GLY A 78 -1.51 -8.79 -10.46
N SER A 79 -0.68 -9.85 -10.44
CA SER A 79 -0.49 -10.73 -9.28
C SER A 79 0.60 -10.26 -8.31
N GLY A 80 1.19 -9.09 -8.56
CA GLY A 80 2.44 -8.64 -7.96
C GLY A 80 3.67 -9.26 -8.64
N ASP A 81 4.83 -8.68 -8.32
CA ASP A 81 6.16 -9.15 -8.69
C ASP A 81 6.40 -10.51 -8.01
N PRO A 82 6.69 -11.57 -8.78
CA PRO A 82 6.77 -12.92 -8.23
C PRO A 82 7.95 -13.11 -7.26
N VAL A 83 9.02 -12.31 -7.39
CA VAL A 83 10.15 -12.35 -6.46
C VAL A 83 9.75 -11.70 -5.14
N LEU A 84 9.12 -10.53 -5.17
CA LEU A 84 8.58 -9.85 -3.99
C LEU A 84 7.53 -10.71 -3.27
N MET A 85 6.52 -11.22 -3.99
CA MET A 85 5.49 -12.07 -3.40
C MET A 85 6.07 -13.37 -2.84
N GLY A 86 7.09 -13.92 -3.50
CA GLY A 86 7.88 -15.03 -2.99
C GLY A 86 8.59 -14.68 -1.68
N MET A 87 9.18 -13.49 -1.57
CA MET A 87 9.92 -13.07 -0.36
C MET A 87 8.98 -12.86 0.82
N ILE A 88 7.79 -12.32 0.58
CA ILE A 88 6.74 -12.19 1.60
C ILE A 88 6.36 -13.58 2.12
N ARG A 89 6.12 -14.54 1.21
CA ARG A 89 5.80 -15.92 1.60
C ARG A 89 6.95 -16.59 2.35
N ALA A 90 8.18 -16.46 1.88
CA ALA A 90 9.35 -17.03 2.54
C ALA A 90 9.55 -16.41 3.93
N SER A 91 9.27 -15.12 4.09
CA SER A 91 9.31 -14.43 5.38
C SER A 91 8.24 -14.93 6.35
N GLU A 92 7.02 -15.15 5.88
CA GLU A 92 5.93 -15.76 6.66
C GLU A 92 6.32 -17.16 7.18
N LEU A 93 6.96 -17.95 6.31
CA LEU A 93 7.45 -19.30 6.65
C LEU A 93 8.75 -19.29 7.44
N ARG A 94 9.35 -18.12 7.70
CA ARG A 94 10.68 -17.96 8.32
C ARG A 94 11.78 -18.73 7.57
N ASP A 95 11.65 -18.84 6.26
CA ASP A 95 12.57 -19.52 5.36
C ASP A 95 13.67 -18.57 4.87
N ALA A 96 14.74 -18.45 5.66
CA ALA A 96 15.87 -17.59 5.34
C ALA A 96 16.60 -18.02 4.04
N SER A 97 16.68 -19.33 3.77
CA SER A 97 17.24 -19.84 2.53
C SER A 97 16.41 -19.44 1.32
N GLY A 98 15.09 -19.55 1.40
CA GLY A 98 14.16 -19.13 0.36
C GLY A 98 14.28 -17.63 0.06
N VAL A 99 14.38 -16.79 1.10
CA VAL A 99 14.64 -15.34 0.93
C VAL A 99 15.96 -15.09 0.20
N ALA A 100 17.05 -15.76 0.60
CA ALA A 100 18.35 -15.61 -0.04
C ALA A 100 18.35 -16.09 -1.51
N ASP A 101 17.59 -17.14 -1.82
CA ASP A 101 17.41 -17.65 -3.16
C ASP A 101 16.61 -16.71 -4.05
N LEU A 102 15.55 -16.11 -3.50
CA LEU A 102 14.75 -15.09 -4.17
C LEU A 102 15.56 -13.82 -4.42
N ALA A 103 16.43 -13.41 -3.49
CA ALA A 103 17.25 -12.21 -3.63
C ALA A 103 18.11 -12.26 -4.90
N ARG A 104 18.69 -13.42 -5.22
CA ARG A 104 19.50 -13.62 -6.44
C ARG A 104 18.71 -13.53 -7.74
N ARG A 105 17.37 -13.51 -7.68
CA ARG A 105 16.47 -13.45 -8.84
C ARG A 105 15.94 -12.06 -9.13
N VAL A 106 16.31 -11.04 -8.34
CA VAL A 106 15.87 -9.66 -8.57
C VAL A 106 16.38 -9.15 -9.92
N ASP A 107 15.46 -8.63 -10.74
CA ASP A 107 15.74 -8.08 -12.07
C ASP A 107 15.68 -6.55 -12.06
N CYS A 108 16.77 -5.90 -12.47
CA CYS A 108 16.87 -4.44 -12.53
C CYS A 108 16.13 -3.79 -13.69
N ARG A 109 15.78 -4.57 -14.73
CA ARG A 109 14.98 -4.09 -15.87
C ARG A 109 13.49 -4.11 -15.57
N ARG A 110 13.07 -4.96 -14.63
CA ARG A 110 11.73 -4.95 -14.09
C ARG A 110 11.61 -3.70 -13.21
N GLN A 111 11.21 -2.60 -13.82
CA GLN A 111 10.71 -1.48 -13.04
C GLN A 111 9.24 -1.78 -12.77
N PRO A 112 8.88 -2.14 -11.52
CA PRO A 112 7.49 -2.29 -11.17
C PRO A 112 6.79 -0.94 -11.30
#